data_AF-A0A2A2FE97-F1
#
_entry.id   AF-A0A2A2FE97-F1
#
_cell.length_a   1.000
_cell.length_b   1.000
_cell.length_c   1.000
_cell.angle_alpha   90.00
_cell.angle_beta   90.00
_cell.angle_gamma   90.00
#
_symmetry.space_group_name_H-M   'P 1'
#
loop_
_entity.id
_entity.type
_entity.pdbx_description
1 polymer ?
#
loop_
_entity_poly.entity_id
_entity_poly.type
_entity_poly.pdbx_seq_one_letter_code
_entity_poly.pdbx_strand_id
1 'polypeptide(L)'
;MPKATLTRRGRVVAAACVIGGLLALAAGGRALDAVVLPGIVALVAGYVQLARVEDPEVRRVPPPDGFVGERGEVRIELRPSTAGAAGTYLAAVADDTDEGLEGPETPIRASIGEGPVTYRVRYRKRGRRRLGPARVTATDVFGLFDREVVVDDADAVTAYPVCHPIPARFRRELYAADAVGVSRRREEFDRLREYARGDALRDVHWPTTAKRDEIVVKEFAAETRRGRVSIAGETTREREGADALASAAASLALAVLDDGVPVDLTLPAGSVSVRPGPQGRRAVLELAAVTGPGDVAVDDADVAVIADGDGARYRTGGRTVDVDELRASAADGESGGEPTPEAGGTPPEPGVGGR
;
A
#
# COMPACT_ATOMS: atom_id res chain seq x y z
N MET A 1 -32.14 14.13 11.66
CA MET A 1 -32.84 13.03 10.97
C MET A 1 -32.79 13.29 9.47
N PRO A 2 -32.09 12.46 8.69
CA PRO A 2 -32.09 12.57 7.23
C PRO A 2 -33.53 12.42 6.73
N LYS A 3 -33.98 13.36 5.88
CA LYS A 3 -35.35 13.40 5.36
C LYS A 3 -35.41 12.67 4.02
N ALA A 4 -36.51 11.94 3.78
CA ALA A 4 -36.82 11.41 2.45
C ALA A 4 -36.94 12.55 1.43
N THR A 5 -36.33 12.37 0.26
CA THR A 5 -36.32 13.33 -0.84
C THR A 5 -36.95 12.72 -2.08
N LEU A 6 -37.65 13.53 -2.88
CA LEU A 6 -38.30 13.04 -4.10
C LEU A 6 -37.27 12.80 -5.21
N THR A 7 -37.28 11.58 -5.76
CA THR A 7 -36.53 11.24 -6.97
C THR A 7 -37.09 11.98 -8.19
N ARG A 8 -36.40 11.91 -9.33
CA ARG A 8 -36.93 12.44 -10.59
C ARG A 8 -38.29 11.82 -10.96
N ARG A 9 -38.48 10.52 -10.69
CA ARG A 9 -39.75 9.81 -10.93
C ARG A 9 -40.82 10.27 -9.94
N GLY A 10 -40.46 10.41 -8.66
CA GLY A 10 -41.34 10.94 -7.62
C GLY A 10 -41.90 12.32 -7.98
N ARG A 11 -41.05 13.23 -8.47
CA ARG A 11 -41.48 14.57 -8.91
C ARG A 11 -42.46 14.52 -10.08
N VAL A 12 -42.21 13.65 -11.07
CA VAL A 12 -43.12 13.48 -12.22
C VAL A 12 -44.46 12.92 -11.78
N VAL A 13 -44.48 11.89 -10.92
CA VAL A 13 -45.71 11.30 -10.39
C VAL A 13 -46.47 12.31 -9.54
N ALA A 14 -45.78 13.05 -8.66
CA ALA A 14 -46.40 14.10 -7.86
C ALA A 14 -47.01 15.20 -8.73
N ALA A 15 -46.30 15.67 -9.76
CA ALA A 15 -46.82 16.66 -10.70
C ALA A 15 -48.03 16.13 -11.48
N ALA A 16 -47.99 14.88 -11.95
CA ALA A 16 -49.11 14.24 -12.64
C ALA A 16 -50.34 14.10 -11.74
N CYS A 17 -50.15 13.75 -10.45
CA CYS A 17 -51.24 13.68 -9.48
C CYS A 17 -51.86 15.06 -9.21
N VAL A 18 -51.03 16.11 -9.06
CA VAL A 18 -51.49 17.48 -8.86
C VAL A 18 -52.27 17.99 -10.07
N ILE A 19 -51.72 17.85 -11.28
CA ILE A 19 -52.36 18.30 -12.52
C ILE A 19 -53.66 17.52 -12.76
N GLY A 20 -53.62 16.19 -12.61
CA GLY A 20 -54.80 15.32 -12.76
C GLY A 20 -55.90 15.67 -11.77
N GLY A 21 -55.55 15.92 -10.51
CA GLY A 21 -56.50 16.33 -9.47
C GLY A 21 -57.14 17.69 -9.75
N LEU A 22 -56.36 18.67 -10.20
CA LEU A 22 -56.88 19.99 -10.60
C LEU A 22 -57.84 19.89 -11.79
N LEU A 23 -57.50 19.08 -12.81
CA LEU A 23 -58.36 18.85 -13.96
C LEU A 23 -59.64 18.10 -13.58
N ALA A 24 -59.56 17.12 -12.68
CA ALA A 24 -60.72 16.40 -12.17
C ALA A 24 -61.70 17.35 -11.44
N LEU A 25 -61.16 18.27 -10.63
CA LEU A 25 -61.95 19.30 -9.94
C LEU A 25 -62.58 20.30 -10.91
N ALA A 26 -61.84 20.78 -11.91
CA ALA A 26 -62.32 21.77 -12.87
C ALA A 26 -63.33 21.20 -13.89
N ALA A 27 -63.13 19.96 -14.33
CA ALA A 27 -63.93 19.34 -15.39
C ALA A 27 -64.99 18.34 -14.87
N GLY A 28 -65.01 18.04 -13.56
CA GLY A 28 -65.95 17.09 -12.95
C GLY A 28 -65.75 15.63 -13.38
N GLY A 29 -64.64 15.32 -14.04
CA GLY A 29 -64.37 14.02 -14.65
C GLY A 29 -63.79 13.02 -13.65
N ARG A 30 -64.62 12.09 -13.16
CA ARG A 30 -64.18 10.96 -12.30
C ARG A 30 -63.20 9.99 -12.98
N ALA A 31 -63.07 10.05 -14.30
CA ALA A 31 -62.16 9.18 -15.05
C ALA A 31 -60.68 9.41 -14.68
N LEU A 32 -60.33 10.61 -14.22
CA LEU A 32 -58.95 10.96 -13.79
C LEU A 32 -58.58 10.34 -12.44
N ASP A 33 -59.56 9.93 -11.63
CA ASP A 33 -59.34 9.29 -10.33
C ASP A 33 -58.61 7.94 -10.48
N ALA A 34 -58.77 7.26 -11.63
CA ALA A 34 -58.10 6.01 -11.94
C ALA A 34 -56.56 6.13 -12.00
N VAL A 35 -56.03 7.34 -12.19
CA VAL A 35 -54.57 7.61 -12.22
C VAL A 35 -54.13 8.36 -10.97
N VAL A 36 -54.94 9.32 -10.50
CA VAL A 36 -54.60 10.17 -9.35
C VAL A 36 -54.60 9.37 -8.05
N LEU A 37 -55.60 8.52 -7.80
CA LEU A 37 -55.67 7.76 -6.54
C LEU A 37 -54.51 6.75 -6.41
N PRO A 38 -54.19 5.90 -7.41
CA PRO A 38 -53.03 5.02 -7.30
C PRO A 38 -51.70 5.78 -7.16
N GLY A 39 -51.55 6.93 -7.82
CA GLY A 39 -50.36 7.77 -7.70
C GLY A 39 -50.19 8.36 -6.30
N ILE A 40 -51.28 8.86 -5.69
CA ILE A 40 -51.28 9.32 -4.30
C ILE A 40 -50.98 8.17 -3.34
N VAL A 41 -51.60 7.00 -3.54
CA VAL A 41 -51.35 5.81 -2.72
C VAL A 41 -49.88 5.40 -2.80
N ALA A 42 -49.29 5.37 -4.00
CA ALA A 42 -47.88 5.05 -4.19
C ALA A 42 -46.96 6.08 -3.51
N LEU A 43 -47.28 7.38 -3.58
CA LEU A 43 -46.52 8.43 -2.90
C LEU A 43 -46.57 8.28 -1.37
N VAL A 44 -47.77 8.06 -0.81
CA VAL A 44 -47.94 7.87 0.64
C VAL A 44 -47.26 6.57 1.10
N ALA A 45 -47.47 5.47 0.38
CA ALA A 45 -46.85 4.18 0.69
C ALA A 45 -45.32 4.26 0.64
N GLY A 46 -44.75 4.87 -0.41
CA GLY A 46 -43.30 5.06 -0.54
C GLY A 46 -42.71 5.93 0.57
N TYR A 47 -43.37 7.04 0.92
CA TYR A 47 -42.93 7.89 2.03
C TYR A 47 -42.98 7.16 3.37
N VAL A 48 -44.09 6.47 3.68
CA VAL A 48 -44.26 5.72 4.94
C VAL A 48 -43.27 4.57 5.03
N GLN A 49 -43.00 3.87 3.93
CA GLN A 49 -41.97 2.83 3.86
C GLN A 49 -40.60 3.39 4.26
N LEU A 50 -40.19 4.51 3.66
CA LEU A 50 -38.87 5.09 3.88
C LEU A 50 -38.71 5.81 5.23
N ALA A 51 -39.83 6.30 5.78
CA ALA A 51 -39.89 6.87 7.12
C ALA A 51 -39.71 5.80 8.21
N ARG A 52 -40.06 4.53 7.92
CA ARG A 52 -39.86 3.39 8.83
C ARG A 52 -38.47 2.76 8.73
N VAL A 53 -37.67 3.12 7.73
CA VAL A 53 -36.28 2.66 7.61
C VAL A 53 -35.44 3.26 8.74
N GLU A 54 -34.74 2.40 9.46
CA GLU A 54 -33.78 2.81 10.49
C GLU A 54 -32.43 3.17 9.85
N ASP A 55 -31.66 4.02 10.53
CA ASP A 55 -30.31 4.34 10.06
C ASP A 55 -29.41 3.09 10.28
N PRO A 56 -28.68 2.61 9.25
CA PRO A 56 -27.85 1.43 9.38
C PRO A 56 -26.55 1.75 10.15
N GLU A 57 -26.09 0.82 10.96
CA GLU A 57 -24.72 0.81 11.46
C GLU A 57 -23.82 0.27 10.36
N VAL A 58 -22.83 1.07 9.96
CA VAL A 58 -21.87 0.73 8.91
C VAL A 58 -20.53 0.49 9.57
N ARG A 59 -20.00 -0.73 9.42
CA ARG A 59 -18.65 -1.07 9.89
C ARG A 59 -17.81 -1.52 8.71
N ARG A 60 -16.76 -0.77 8.41
CA ARG A 60 -15.82 -1.11 7.34
C ARG A 60 -14.68 -1.97 7.90
N VAL A 61 -14.25 -2.95 7.10
CA VAL A 61 -12.99 -3.66 7.27
C VAL A 61 -12.12 -3.27 6.09
N PRO A 62 -11.09 -2.41 6.29
CA PRO A 62 -10.23 -1.97 5.22
C PRO A 62 -9.39 -3.13 4.67
N PRO A 63 -8.92 -3.01 3.41
CA PRO A 63 -8.01 -3.98 2.85
C PRO A 63 -6.65 -3.89 3.58
N PRO A 64 -5.83 -4.96 3.55
CA PRO A 64 -4.47 -4.87 4.06
C PRO A 64 -3.66 -3.85 3.24
N ASP A 65 -2.64 -3.25 3.87
CA ASP A 65 -1.64 -2.45 3.18
C ASP A 65 -1.06 -3.24 1.99
N GLY A 66 -0.86 -2.58 0.85
CA GLY A 66 -0.51 -3.24 -0.41
C GLY A 66 0.29 -2.35 -1.34
N PHE A 67 0.80 -2.92 -2.43
CA PHE A 67 1.64 -2.19 -3.38
C PHE A 67 0.80 -1.47 -4.43
N VAL A 68 1.31 -0.34 -4.93
CA VAL A 68 0.71 0.34 -6.09
C VAL A 68 0.57 -0.63 -7.26
N GLY A 69 -0.61 -0.66 -7.86
CA GLY A 69 -0.99 -1.60 -8.92
C GLY A 69 -1.81 -2.79 -8.42
N GLU A 70 -1.67 -3.19 -7.16
CA GLU A 70 -2.43 -4.30 -6.56
C GLU A 70 -3.88 -3.92 -6.24
N ARG A 71 -4.69 -4.94 -5.99
CA ARG A 71 -6.09 -4.80 -5.60
C ARG A 71 -6.30 -5.37 -4.20
N GLY A 72 -6.95 -4.59 -3.34
CA GLY A 72 -7.42 -5.02 -2.03
C GLY A 72 -8.93 -5.22 -2.02
N GLU A 73 -9.42 -6.14 -1.19
CA GLU A 73 -10.86 -6.32 -0.96
C GLU A 73 -11.28 -5.54 0.30
N VAL A 74 -12.29 -4.70 0.15
CA VAL A 74 -12.94 -3.97 1.23
C VAL A 74 -14.26 -4.68 1.55
N ARG A 75 -14.53 -4.84 2.84
CA ARG A 75 -15.78 -5.43 3.33
C ARG A 75 -16.51 -4.42 4.21
N ILE A 76 -17.76 -4.13 3.86
CA ILE A 76 -18.66 -3.28 4.63
C ILE A 76 -19.72 -4.18 5.26
N GLU A 77 -19.77 -4.19 6.59
CA GLU A 77 -20.85 -4.82 7.34
C GLU A 77 -21.95 -3.79 7.57
N LEU A 78 -23.17 -4.13 7.15
CA LEU A 78 -24.35 -3.28 7.26
C LEU A 78 -25.31 -3.93 8.25
N ARG A 79 -25.40 -3.38 9.45
CA ARG A 79 -26.26 -3.89 10.50
C ARG A 79 -27.43 -2.94 10.74
N PRO A 80 -28.65 -3.45 10.99
CA PRO A 80 -29.72 -2.62 11.51
C PRO A 80 -29.33 -2.13 12.92
N SER A 81 -29.63 -0.86 13.20
CA SER A 81 -29.30 -0.25 14.49
C SER A 81 -30.06 -0.90 15.66
N THR A 82 -31.26 -1.46 15.42
CA THR A 82 -32.04 -2.16 16.44
C THR A 82 -32.05 -3.66 16.20
N ALA A 83 -31.55 -4.43 17.17
CA ALA A 83 -31.60 -5.89 17.14
C ALA A 83 -33.06 -6.38 17.13
N GLY A 84 -33.46 -7.10 16.08
CA GLY A 84 -34.83 -7.61 15.91
C GLY A 84 -35.78 -6.67 15.13
N ALA A 85 -35.31 -5.52 14.65
CA ALA A 85 -36.06 -4.73 13.68
C ALA A 85 -36.20 -5.54 12.38
N ALA A 86 -37.42 -5.99 12.11
CA ALA A 86 -37.81 -6.66 10.88
C ALA A 86 -37.81 -5.62 9.75
N GLY A 87 -36.66 -5.45 9.10
CA GLY A 87 -36.53 -4.52 8.00
C GLY A 87 -35.28 -4.74 7.21
N THR A 88 -35.13 -5.92 6.58
CA THR A 88 -34.25 -6.01 5.42
C THR A 88 -34.80 -5.06 4.36
N TYR A 89 -33.99 -4.10 3.94
CA TYR A 89 -34.33 -3.23 2.81
C TYR A 89 -33.15 -3.15 1.86
N LEU A 90 -33.46 -2.89 0.59
CA LEU A 90 -32.44 -2.69 -0.44
C LEU A 90 -31.89 -1.27 -0.33
N ALA A 91 -30.57 -1.16 -0.26
CA ALA A 91 -29.87 0.10 -0.27
C ALA A 91 -28.77 0.11 -1.33
N ALA A 92 -28.48 1.30 -1.84
CA ALA A 92 -27.30 1.56 -2.64
C ALA A 92 -26.20 2.08 -1.71
N VAL A 93 -25.05 1.41 -1.69
CA VAL A 93 -23.90 1.75 -0.85
C VAL A 93 -22.79 2.30 -1.74
N ALA A 94 -22.42 3.55 -1.51
CA ALA A 94 -21.26 4.16 -2.12
C ALA A 94 -20.22 4.43 -1.03
N ASP A 95 -18.97 4.09 -1.30
CA ASP A 95 -17.88 4.33 -0.38
C ASP A 95 -16.86 5.26 -1.05
N ASP A 96 -16.60 6.40 -0.43
CA ASP A 96 -15.74 7.41 -1.03
C ASP A 96 -14.28 6.97 -0.96
N THR A 97 -13.51 7.27 -2.00
CA THR A 97 -12.09 6.93 -2.08
C THR A 97 -11.29 8.17 -2.45
N ASP A 98 -10.13 8.37 -1.84
CA ASP A 98 -9.25 9.47 -2.25
C ASP A 98 -8.64 9.25 -3.65
N GLU A 99 -7.93 10.25 -4.16
CA GLU A 99 -7.31 10.21 -5.50
C GLU A 99 -6.23 9.14 -5.71
N GLY A 100 -5.77 8.48 -4.64
CA GLY A 100 -4.78 7.40 -4.71
C GLY A 100 -5.39 6.01 -4.66
N LEU A 101 -6.70 5.90 -4.53
CA LEU A 101 -7.45 4.65 -4.60
C LEU A 101 -8.48 4.73 -5.72
N GLU A 102 -8.62 3.63 -6.45
CA GLU A 102 -9.68 3.47 -7.43
C GLU A 102 -10.68 2.46 -6.89
N GLY A 103 -11.84 2.95 -6.46
CA GLY A 103 -12.99 2.17 -6.02
C GLY A 103 -14.05 1.98 -7.12
N PRO A 104 -15.24 1.48 -6.74
CA PRO A 104 -16.35 1.29 -7.65
C PRO A 104 -16.95 2.63 -8.08
N GLU A 105 -17.11 2.84 -9.39
CA GLU A 105 -17.74 4.06 -9.95
C GLU A 105 -19.25 4.15 -9.68
N THR A 106 -19.88 3.00 -9.41
CA THR A 106 -21.32 2.92 -9.17
C THR A 106 -21.62 2.39 -7.77
N PRO A 107 -22.66 2.92 -7.11
CA PRO A 107 -23.09 2.39 -5.82
C PRO A 107 -23.46 0.92 -5.91
N ILE A 108 -23.05 0.14 -4.92
CA ILE A 108 -23.30 -1.29 -4.84
C ILE A 108 -24.66 -1.49 -4.18
N ARG A 109 -25.55 -2.23 -4.86
CA ARG A 109 -26.86 -2.55 -4.31
C ARG A 109 -26.74 -3.74 -3.36
N ALA A 110 -27.24 -3.58 -2.14
CA ALA A 110 -27.18 -4.60 -1.11
C ALA A 110 -28.40 -4.56 -0.19
N SER A 111 -28.76 -5.72 0.33
CA SER A 111 -29.75 -5.86 1.39
C SER A 111 -29.10 -5.57 2.75
N ILE A 112 -29.66 -4.64 3.51
CA ILE A 112 -29.21 -4.39 4.89
C ILE A 112 -29.61 -5.57 5.78
N GLY A 113 -28.68 -6.14 6.54
CA GLY A 113 -28.93 -7.23 7.49
C GLY A 113 -28.80 -8.66 6.93
N GLU A 114 -28.62 -8.86 5.62
CA GLU A 114 -28.46 -10.21 5.03
C GLU A 114 -27.00 -10.62 4.83
N GLY A 115 -26.06 -9.67 4.90
CA GLY A 115 -24.66 -10.00 4.72
C GLY A 115 -23.76 -8.78 4.50
N PRO A 116 -22.45 -9.02 4.46
CA PRO A 116 -21.48 -8.00 4.10
C PRO A 116 -21.63 -7.58 2.63
N VAL A 117 -21.28 -6.34 2.34
CA VAL A 117 -21.01 -5.86 0.98
C VAL A 117 -19.51 -5.91 0.77
N THR A 118 -19.05 -6.56 -0.29
CA THR A 118 -17.64 -6.59 -0.65
C THR A 118 -17.39 -5.88 -1.96
N TYR A 119 -16.28 -5.17 -2.04
CA TYR A 119 -15.82 -4.56 -3.28
C TYR A 119 -14.30 -4.50 -3.31
N ARG A 120 -13.75 -4.26 -4.50
CA ARG A 120 -12.30 -4.17 -4.68
C ARG A 120 -11.89 -2.72 -4.90
N VAL A 121 -10.78 -2.35 -4.30
CA VAL A 121 -10.07 -1.11 -4.57
C VAL A 121 -8.73 -1.41 -5.19
N ARG A 122 -8.26 -0.56 -6.10
CA ARG A 122 -6.91 -0.63 -6.66
C ARG A 122 -6.06 0.50 -6.10
N TYR A 123 -4.86 0.17 -5.64
CA TYR A 123 -3.87 1.16 -5.21
C TYR A 123 -3.29 1.86 -6.44
N ARG A 124 -3.56 3.15 -6.60
CA ARG A 124 -3.12 3.95 -7.76
C ARG A 124 -1.92 4.83 -7.47
N LYS A 125 -1.85 5.41 -6.26
CA LYS A 125 -0.75 6.30 -5.85
C LYS A 125 -0.22 5.86 -4.48
N ARG A 126 1.11 5.88 -4.29
CA ARG A 126 1.76 5.50 -3.01
C ARG A 126 1.40 6.45 -1.86
N GLY A 127 1.47 6.00 -0.62
CA GLY A 127 1.24 6.82 0.58
C GLY A 127 0.05 6.37 1.40
N ARG A 128 -0.26 7.13 2.46
CA ARG A 128 -1.45 6.90 3.28
C ARG A 128 -2.69 7.31 2.50
N ARG A 129 -3.65 6.40 2.40
CA ARG A 129 -4.88 6.54 1.62
C ARG A 129 -6.10 6.40 2.50
N ARG A 130 -7.16 7.13 2.15
CA ARG A 130 -8.40 7.20 2.90
C ARG A 130 -9.53 6.47 2.17
N LEU A 131 -10.25 5.64 2.91
CA LEU A 131 -11.52 5.02 2.54
C LEU A 131 -12.63 5.64 3.38
N GLY A 132 -13.76 5.96 2.76
CA GLY A 132 -14.88 6.66 3.38
C GLY A 132 -14.92 8.15 3.09
N PRO A 133 -16.00 8.84 3.48
CA PRO A 133 -17.16 8.32 4.23
C PRO A 133 -18.05 7.37 3.40
N ALA A 134 -18.83 6.53 4.07
CA ALA A 134 -19.80 5.66 3.42
C ALA A 134 -21.16 6.36 3.29
N ARG A 135 -21.79 6.22 2.13
CA ARG A 135 -23.13 6.73 1.82
C ARG A 135 -24.07 5.56 1.57
N VAL A 136 -25.14 5.48 2.34
CA VAL A 136 -26.17 4.46 2.20
C VAL A 136 -27.47 5.12 1.78
N THR A 137 -27.93 4.81 0.57
CA THR A 137 -29.15 5.39 0.00
C THR A 137 -30.22 4.32 -0.08
N ALA A 138 -31.26 4.47 0.74
CA ALA A 138 -32.47 3.66 0.68
C ALA A 138 -33.45 4.27 -0.33
N THR A 139 -34.02 3.42 -1.19
CA THR A 139 -35.04 3.82 -2.18
C THR A 139 -36.31 3.01 -1.93
N ASP A 140 -37.48 3.63 -2.01
CA ASP A 140 -38.75 2.92 -1.85
C ASP A 140 -39.06 1.98 -3.03
N VAL A 141 -40.03 1.07 -2.87
CA VAL A 141 -40.37 0.04 -3.89
C VAL A 141 -40.84 0.65 -5.22
N PHE A 142 -41.43 1.84 -5.20
CA PHE A 142 -41.86 2.55 -6.41
C PHE A 142 -40.77 3.47 -6.99
N GLY A 143 -39.65 3.66 -6.29
CA GLY A 143 -38.55 4.53 -6.70
C GLY A 143 -38.93 6.01 -6.77
N LEU A 144 -39.86 6.46 -5.91
CA LEU A 144 -40.38 7.82 -5.83
C LEU A 144 -39.62 8.67 -4.81
N PHE A 145 -39.05 8.05 -3.77
CA PHE A 145 -38.31 8.69 -2.69
C PHE A 145 -36.96 7.98 -2.43
N ASP A 146 -35.95 8.80 -2.16
CA ASP A 146 -34.64 8.37 -1.68
C ASP A 146 -34.37 8.97 -0.29
N ARG A 147 -33.72 8.20 0.58
CA ARG A 147 -33.22 8.64 1.88
C ARG A 147 -31.76 8.22 1.95
N GLU A 148 -30.90 9.22 2.03
CA GLU A 148 -29.45 9.03 2.16
C GLU A 148 -29.05 9.20 3.63
N VAL A 149 -28.19 8.29 4.09
CA VAL A 149 -27.49 8.36 5.36
C VAL A 149 -26.00 8.38 5.06
N VAL A 150 -25.31 9.40 5.55
CA VAL A 150 -23.84 9.50 5.46
C VAL A 150 -23.27 9.05 6.80
N VAL A 151 -22.45 8.00 6.77
CA VAL A 151 -21.67 7.56 7.91
C VAL A 151 -20.27 8.14 7.75
N ASP A 152 -19.99 9.19 8.54
CA ASP A 152 -18.74 9.92 8.52
C ASP A 152 -17.64 9.17 9.29
N ASP A 153 -17.37 7.94 8.86
CA ASP A 153 -16.28 7.10 9.35
C ASP A 153 -15.30 6.79 8.22
N ALA A 154 -14.02 6.85 8.56
CA ALA A 154 -12.94 6.75 7.59
C ALA A 154 -11.79 5.90 8.08
N ASP A 155 -11.38 4.98 7.22
CA ASP A 155 -10.24 4.11 7.45
C ASP A 155 -9.03 4.58 6.66
N ALA A 156 -7.85 4.26 7.17
CA ALA A 156 -6.59 4.50 6.50
C ALA A 156 -5.97 3.19 6.04
N VAL A 157 -5.41 3.19 4.84
CA VAL A 157 -4.60 2.09 4.28
C VAL A 157 -3.34 2.64 3.66
N THR A 158 -2.23 1.92 3.74
CA THR A 158 -0.95 2.36 3.17
C THR A 158 -0.71 1.68 1.82
N ALA A 159 -0.56 2.50 0.78
CA ALA A 159 -0.12 2.06 -0.53
C ALA A 159 1.41 2.18 -0.63
N TYR A 160 2.10 1.05 -0.74
CA TYR A 160 3.56 1.00 -0.87
C TYR A 160 4.01 1.28 -2.31
N PRO A 161 5.19 1.90 -2.51
CA PRO A 161 5.75 2.07 -3.85
C PRO A 161 6.02 0.70 -4.49
N VAL A 162 5.91 0.62 -5.82
CA VAL A 162 6.29 -0.59 -6.55
C VAL A 162 7.75 -0.91 -6.26
N CYS A 163 8.06 -2.17 -5.96
CA CYS A 163 9.43 -2.62 -5.71
C CYS A 163 9.90 -3.54 -6.84
N HIS A 164 11.16 -3.43 -7.22
CA HIS A 164 11.77 -4.18 -8.30
C HIS A 164 12.94 -5.03 -7.78
N PRO A 165 13.19 -6.21 -8.38
CA PRO A 165 14.37 -7.00 -8.06
C PRO A 165 15.66 -6.24 -8.35
N ILE A 166 16.61 -6.31 -7.43
CA ILE A 166 17.95 -5.73 -7.57
C ILE A 166 18.94 -6.87 -7.87
N PRO A 167 19.73 -6.84 -8.97
CA PRO A 167 20.68 -7.90 -9.30
C PRO A 167 21.67 -8.20 -8.17
N ALA A 168 21.91 -9.49 -7.89
CA ALA A 168 22.82 -9.91 -6.83
C ALA A 168 24.25 -9.37 -7.00
N ARG A 169 24.71 -9.16 -8.24
CA ARG A 169 26.03 -8.55 -8.51
C ARG A 169 26.15 -7.15 -7.93
N PHE A 170 25.11 -6.33 -8.07
CA PHE A 170 25.07 -4.96 -7.56
C PHE A 170 25.06 -4.94 -6.03
N ARG A 171 24.28 -5.85 -5.42
CA ARG A 171 24.25 -6.01 -3.96
C ARG A 171 25.60 -6.46 -3.41
N ARG A 172 26.26 -7.41 -4.06
CA ARG A 172 27.59 -7.90 -3.65
C ARG A 172 28.67 -6.82 -3.75
N GLU A 173 28.61 -5.94 -4.75
CA GLU A 173 29.54 -4.82 -4.87
C GLU A 173 29.42 -3.83 -3.70
N LEU A 174 28.20 -3.60 -3.20
CA LEU A 174 27.95 -2.78 -2.00
C LEU A 174 28.66 -3.34 -0.76
N TYR A 175 28.56 -4.66 -0.54
CA TYR A 175 29.25 -5.33 0.57
C TYR A 175 30.77 -5.45 0.36
N ALA A 176 31.23 -5.55 -0.89
CA ALA A 176 32.65 -5.66 -1.22
C ALA A 176 33.40 -4.32 -1.08
N ALA A 177 32.73 -3.20 -1.39
CA ALA A 177 33.26 -1.86 -1.18
C ALA A 177 33.50 -1.56 0.31
N ASP A 178 32.66 -2.08 1.20
CA ASP A 178 32.86 -2.01 2.65
C ASP A 178 34.16 -2.70 3.08
N ALA A 179 34.49 -3.87 2.53
CA ALA A 179 35.74 -4.55 2.84
C ALA A 179 36.99 -3.73 2.46
N VAL A 180 36.92 -2.92 1.40
CA VAL A 180 38.01 -2.05 0.92
C VAL A 180 38.03 -0.71 1.66
N GLY A 181 36.87 -0.12 1.95
CA GLY A 181 36.71 1.11 2.75
C GLY A 181 37.14 0.93 4.20
N VAL A 182 36.89 -0.24 4.79
CA VAL A 182 37.35 -0.62 6.13
C VAL A 182 38.87 -0.62 6.24
N SER A 183 39.60 -0.98 5.17
CA SER A 183 41.07 -0.87 5.16
C SER A 183 41.54 0.59 5.30
N ARG A 184 40.81 1.55 4.70
CA ARG A 184 41.14 2.98 4.72
C ARG A 184 40.61 3.72 5.96
N ARG A 185 39.43 3.33 6.49
CA ARG A 185 38.81 3.94 7.69
C ARG A 185 39.19 3.26 9.01
N ARG A 186 40.04 2.23 8.98
CA ARG A 186 40.65 1.60 10.18
C ARG A 186 41.54 2.56 10.99
N GLU A 187 41.70 3.80 10.53
CA GLU A 187 42.58 4.80 11.15
C GLU A 187 41.91 5.56 12.31
N GLU A 188 40.57 5.56 12.42
CA GLU A 188 39.86 6.28 13.49
C GLU A 188 39.65 5.40 14.73
N PHE A 189 40.45 5.67 15.76
CA PHE A 189 40.33 5.04 17.09
C PHE A 189 39.02 5.46 17.77
N ASP A 190 38.22 4.50 18.22
CA ASP A 190 36.96 4.72 18.95
C ASP A 190 37.18 4.55 20.47
N ARG A 191 37.57 3.35 20.90
CA ARG A 191 37.78 3.05 22.33
C ARG A 191 38.74 1.88 22.56
N LEU A 192 39.16 1.70 23.82
CA LEU A 192 39.89 0.50 24.25
C LEU A 192 38.91 -0.51 24.83
N ARG A 193 39.04 -1.78 24.44
CA ARG A 193 38.31 -2.89 25.06
C ARG A 193 39.25 -4.03 25.46
N GLU A 194 38.76 -4.91 26.31
CA GLU A 194 39.44 -6.16 26.65
C GLU A 194 39.62 -7.05 25.41
N TYR A 195 40.76 -7.72 25.32
CA TYR A 195 41.11 -8.67 24.28
C TYR A 195 40.18 -9.89 24.31
N ALA A 196 39.58 -10.20 23.18
CA ALA A 196 38.85 -11.43 22.94
C ALA A 196 39.67 -12.37 22.05
N ARG A 197 39.53 -13.68 22.27
CA ARG A 197 40.20 -14.69 21.47
C ARG A 197 39.74 -14.57 20.00
N GLY A 198 40.65 -14.17 19.11
CA GLY A 198 40.36 -13.87 17.71
C GLY A 198 40.73 -12.45 17.29
N ASP A 199 41.00 -11.56 18.24
CA ASP A 199 41.47 -10.22 17.94
C ASP A 199 42.89 -10.24 17.38
N ALA A 200 43.15 -9.37 16.41
CA ALA A 200 44.46 -9.29 15.77
C ALA A 200 45.47 -8.67 16.74
N LEU A 201 46.60 -9.34 16.95
CA LEU A 201 47.65 -8.91 17.89
C LEU A 201 48.25 -7.54 17.54
N ARG A 202 48.13 -7.10 16.28
CA ARG A 202 48.55 -5.77 15.82
C ARG A 202 47.71 -4.62 16.41
N ASP A 203 46.50 -4.92 16.85
CA ASP A 203 45.56 -3.93 17.39
C ASP A 203 45.69 -3.81 18.93
N VAL A 204 46.61 -4.58 19.55
CA VAL A 204 46.88 -4.52 21.00
C VAL A 204 47.51 -3.18 21.38
N HIS A 205 46.93 -2.50 22.37
CA HIS A 205 47.46 -1.26 22.89
C HIS A 205 48.51 -1.52 23.98
N TRP A 206 49.72 -1.90 23.56
CA TRP A 206 50.84 -2.24 24.46
C TRP A 206 51.08 -1.27 25.62
N PRO A 207 51.02 0.07 25.45
CA PRO A 207 51.21 0.99 26.57
C PRO A 207 50.14 0.90 27.68
N THR A 208 48.93 0.45 27.35
CA THR A 208 47.84 0.29 28.33
C THR A 208 47.87 -1.12 28.90
N THR A 209 48.12 -2.13 28.06
CA THR A 209 48.38 -3.51 28.48
C THR A 209 49.58 -3.61 29.43
N ALA A 210 50.63 -2.80 29.26
CA ALA A 210 51.78 -2.81 30.16
C ALA A 210 51.49 -2.21 31.55
N LYS A 211 50.38 -1.48 31.70
CA LYS A 211 49.96 -0.82 32.95
C LYS A 211 48.80 -1.53 33.65
N ARG A 212 48.22 -2.54 33.03
CA ARG A 212 47.09 -3.32 33.56
C ARG A 212 47.40 -4.81 33.47
N ASP A 213 46.78 -5.63 34.31
CA ASP A 213 46.91 -7.10 34.23
C ASP A 213 46.03 -7.73 33.11
N GLU A 214 45.51 -6.91 32.19
CA GLU A 214 44.61 -7.32 31.11
C GLU A 214 45.11 -6.80 29.75
N ILE A 215 45.03 -7.65 28.72
CA ILE A 215 45.37 -7.26 27.35
C ILE A 215 44.21 -6.43 26.80
N VAL A 216 44.49 -5.20 26.38
CA VAL A 216 43.51 -4.32 25.76
C VAL A 216 43.82 -4.09 24.28
N VAL A 217 42.76 -4.00 23.49
CA VAL A 217 42.81 -3.84 22.03
C VAL A 217 42.16 -2.51 21.67
N LYS A 218 42.74 -1.81 20.69
CA LYS A 218 42.13 -0.64 20.05
C LYS A 218 40.94 -1.12 19.22
N GLU A 219 39.75 -0.64 19.56
CA GLU A 219 38.55 -0.79 18.76
C GLU A 219 38.40 0.47 17.89
N PHE A 220 38.17 0.29 16.59
CA PHE A 220 38.08 1.38 15.62
C PHE A 220 36.62 1.66 15.23
N ALA A 221 36.26 2.91 14.92
CA ALA A 221 34.87 3.31 14.65
C ALA A 221 34.26 2.59 13.41
N ALA A 222 35.10 2.23 12.44
CA ALA A 222 34.71 1.41 11.28
C ALA A 222 34.29 -0.03 11.66
N GLU A 223 34.76 -0.51 12.81
CA GLU A 223 34.51 -1.87 13.30
C GLU A 223 33.15 -1.98 14.03
N THR A 224 32.64 -0.88 14.60
CA THR A 224 31.31 -0.79 15.22
C THR A 224 30.18 -0.60 14.20
N ARG A 225 30.45 0.03 13.05
CA ARG A 225 29.52 0.16 11.91
C ARG A 225 29.32 -1.14 11.10
N ARG A 226 30.02 -2.22 11.46
CA ARG A 226 29.99 -3.51 10.75
C ARG A 226 28.57 -3.97 10.42
N GLY A 227 28.39 -4.38 9.16
CA GLY A 227 27.24 -5.16 8.71
C GLY A 227 25.96 -4.35 8.54
N ARG A 228 26.06 -3.04 8.30
CA ARG A 228 24.90 -2.20 8.00
C ARG A 228 25.19 -1.34 6.78
N VAL A 229 24.22 -1.23 5.88
CA VAL A 229 24.29 -0.35 4.70
C VAL A 229 23.46 0.90 4.95
N SER A 230 24.07 2.07 4.76
CA SER A 230 23.39 3.36 4.80
C SER A 230 22.93 3.77 3.40
N ILE A 231 21.63 4.04 3.25
CA ILE A 231 20.98 4.46 2.01
C ILE A 231 20.36 5.83 2.27
N ALA A 232 20.77 6.82 1.50
CA ALA A 232 20.20 8.16 1.51
C ALA A 232 19.50 8.44 0.19
N GLY A 233 18.30 8.99 0.22
CA GLY A 233 17.55 9.35 -0.98
C GLY A 233 17.27 10.84 -1.06
N GLU A 234 17.46 11.43 -2.24
CA GLU A 234 17.10 12.82 -2.55
C GLU A 234 16.41 12.90 -3.92
N THR A 235 15.57 13.93 -4.08
CA THR A 235 15.10 14.36 -5.40
C THR A 235 15.92 15.56 -5.86
N THR A 236 16.19 15.68 -7.16
CA THR A 236 16.84 16.86 -7.72
C THR A 236 15.98 18.12 -7.54
N ARG A 237 16.56 19.30 -7.82
CA ARG A 237 15.94 20.62 -7.51
C ARG A 237 14.57 20.86 -8.13
N GLU A 238 14.22 20.13 -9.18
CA GLU A 238 12.91 20.23 -9.84
C GLU A 238 11.79 19.57 -9.02
N ARG A 239 12.13 18.84 -7.94
CA ARG A 239 11.19 18.19 -7.00
C ARG A 239 10.23 17.22 -7.68
N GLU A 240 10.60 16.73 -8.85
CA GLU A 240 9.97 15.62 -9.55
C GLU A 240 10.63 14.29 -9.13
N GLY A 241 10.03 13.15 -9.50
CA GLY A 241 10.66 11.85 -9.26
C GLY A 241 10.47 11.24 -7.87
N ALA A 242 9.60 11.80 -7.01
CA ALA A 242 9.39 11.26 -5.67
C ALA A 242 8.87 9.80 -5.66
N ASP A 243 8.09 9.40 -6.67
CA ASP A 243 7.69 8.00 -6.89
C ASP A 243 8.89 7.11 -7.23
N ALA A 244 9.76 7.58 -8.14
CA ALA A 244 10.97 6.87 -8.55
C ALA A 244 11.95 6.74 -7.37
N LEU A 245 12.11 7.79 -6.56
CA LEU A 245 12.89 7.78 -5.32
C LEU A 245 12.39 6.71 -4.36
N ALA A 246 11.09 6.72 -4.07
CA ALA A 246 10.48 5.78 -3.14
C ALA A 246 10.62 4.32 -3.63
N SER A 247 10.38 4.09 -4.93
CA SER A 247 10.54 2.78 -5.56
C SER A 247 11.98 2.28 -5.49
N ALA A 248 12.96 3.09 -5.93
CA ALA A 248 14.36 2.71 -5.94
C ALA A 248 14.90 2.48 -4.51
N ALA A 249 14.65 3.41 -3.60
CA ALA A 249 15.11 3.30 -2.22
C ALA A 249 14.50 2.07 -1.51
N ALA A 250 13.19 1.83 -1.66
CA ALA A 250 12.54 0.65 -1.10
C ALA A 250 13.08 -0.64 -1.71
N SER A 251 13.25 -0.69 -3.05
CA SER A 251 13.77 -1.86 -3.76
C SER A 251 15.17 -2.23 -3.27
N LEU A 252 16.07 -1.26 -3.15
CA LEU A 252 17.42 -1.49 -2.67
C LEU A 252 17.45 -1.89 -1.19
N ALA A 253 16.76 -1.14 -0.34
CA ALA A 253 16.72 -1.42 1.10
C ALA A 253 16.14 -2.80 1.40
N LEU A 254 15.06 -3.20 0.73
CA LEU A 254 14.48 -4.54 0.87
C LEU A 254 15.44 -5.62 0.37
N ALA A 255 16.10 -5.42 -0.76
CA ALA A 255 17.02 -6.41 -1.30
C ALA A 255 18.24 -6.62 -0.38
N VAL A 256 18.72 -5.56 0.27
CA VAL A 256 19.80 -5.63 1.27
C VAL A 256 19.33 -6.31 2.56
N LEU A 257 18.11 -6.02 3.03
CA LEU A 257 17.50 -6.71 4.18
C LEU A 257 17.27 -8.19 3.92
N ASP A 258 16.86 -8.55 2.70
CA ASP A 258 16.63 -9.93 2.28
C ASP A 258 17.96 -10.71 2.20
N ASP A 259 19.10 -10.04 1.95
CA ASP A 259 20.45 -10.61 2.08
C ASP A 259 20.92 -10.73 3.57
N GLY A 260 20.09 -10.34 4.54
CA GLY A 260 20.38 -10.43 5.96
C GLY A 260 21.21 -9.27 6.52
N VAL A 261 21.33 -8.17 5.79
CA VAL A 261 22.13 -7.01 6.18
C VAL A 261 21.22 -5.89 6.70
N PRO A 262 21.40 -5.43 7.95
CA PRO A 262 20.75 -4.22 8.47
C PRO A 262 20.88 -3.01 7.54
N VAL A 263 19.86 -2.13 7.56
CA VAL A 263 19.82 -0.93 6.71
C VAL A 263 19.51 0.30 7.55
N ASP A 264 20.25 1.38 7.31
CA ASP A 264 19.83 2.74 7.69
C ASP A 264 19.30 3.44 6.44
N LEU A 265 18.01 3.73 6.42
CA LEU A 265 17.37 4.41 5.30
C LEU A 265 17.01 5.83 5.71
N THR A 266 17.53 6.82 4.99
CA THR A 266 17.14 8.23 5.14
C THR A 266 16.51 8.72 3.85
N LEU A 267 15.29 9.24 3.97
CA LEU A 267 14.51 9.84 2.90
C LEU A 267 14.00 11.21 3.35
N PRO A 268 13.49 12.06 2.44
CA PRO A 268 12.95 13.37 2.81
C PRO A 268 11.89 13.36 3.92
N ALA A 269 11.13 12.26 4.07
CA ALA A 269 10.14 12.13 5.14
C ALA A 269 10.72 11.73 6.51
N GLY A 270 11.99 11.31 6.58
CA GLY A 270 12.66 10.91 7.82
C GLY A 270 13.68 9.80 7.64
N SER A 271 14.20 9.28 8.76
CA SER A 271 15.19 8.21 8.79
C SER A 271 14.70 7.02 9.62
N VAL A 272 15.04 5.80 9.20
CA VAL A 272 14.78 4.56 9.94
C VAL A 272 16.01 3.66 9.94
N SER A 273 16.34 3.10 11.11
CA SER A 273 17.38 2.10 11.29
C SER A 273 16.75 0.74 11.54
N VAL A 274 16.83 -0.15 10.56
CA VAL A 274 16.10 -1.43 10.57
C VAL A 274 17.05 -2.63 10.55
N ARG A 275 16.57 -3.77 11.04
CA ARG A 275 17.23 -5.08 10.97
C ARG A 275 16.42 -6.02 10.07
N PRO A 276 17.02 -7.09 9.53
CA PRO A 276 16.31 -8.09 8.74
C PRO A 276 15.09 -8.66 9.49
N GLY A 277 14.00 -8.84 8.76
CA GLY A 277 12.76 -9.41 9.27
C GLY A 277 11.51 -8.59 8.90
N PRO A 278 10.30 -9.10 9.22
CA PRO A 278 9.04 -8.51 8.76
C PRO A 278 8.84 -7.06 9.22
N GLN A 279 9.25 -6.73 10.45
CA GLN A 279 9.13 -5.39 11.02
C GLN A 279 10.04 -4.39 10.29
N GLY A 280 11.27 -4.79 9.97
CA GLY A 280 12.21 -3.95 9.23
C GLY A 280 11.74 -3.68 7.80
N ARG A 281 11.25 -4.72 7.10
CA ARG A 281 10.65 -4.58 5.75
C ARG A 281 9.48 -3.61 5.77
N ARG A 282 8.57 -3.76 6.76
CA ARG A 282 7.41 -2.87 6.93
C ARG A 282 7.83 -1.41 7.18
N ALA A 283 8.79 -1.16 8.08
CA ALA A 283 9.24 0.20 8.38
C ALA A 283 9.87 0.90 7.17
N VAL A 284 10.63 0.17 6.34
CA VAL A 284 11.18 0.69 5.07
C VAL A 284 10.05 1.07 4.11
N LEU A 285 9.08 0.18 3.93
CA LEU A 285 7.94 0.39 3.04
C LEU A 285 7.06 1.56 3.50
N GLU A 286 6.80 1.69 4.80
CA GLU A 286 6.03 2.79 5.39
C GLU A 286 6.72 4.14 5.18
N LEU A 287 8.04 4.22 5.42
CA LEU A 287 8.80 5.45 5.17
C LEU A 287 8.80 5.82 3.68
N ALA A 288 9.04 4.85 2.80
CA ALA A 288 9.05 5.08 1.36
C ALA A 288 7.66 5.49 0.82
N ALA A 289 6.59 4.94 1.38
CA ALA A 289 5.22 5.30 1.00
C ALA A 289 4.90 6.78 1.26
N VAL A 290 5.35 7.33 2.39
CA VAL A 290 5.07 8.74 2.76
C VAL A 290 6.13 9.73 2.28
N THR A 291 7.20 9.25 1.66
CA THR A 291 8.29 10.10 1.18
C THR A 291 7.83 10.98 0.01
N GLY A 292 7.92 12.29 0.19
CA GLY A 292 7.75 13.30 -0.86
C GLY A 292 9.08 13.73 -1.50
N PRO A 293 9.06 14.75 -2.38
CA PRO A 293 10.29 15.33 -2.89
C PRO A 293 11.03 16.10 -1.79
N GLY A 294 12.35 16.05 -1.84
CA GLY A 294 13.21 16.76 -0.91
C GLY A 294 14.68 16.42 -1.10
N ASP A 295 15.51 17.26 -0.51
CA ASP A 295 16.96 17.12 -0.47
C ASP A 295 17.33 16.60 0.92
N VAL A 296 18.21 15.61 0.96
CA VAL A 296 18.76 15.08 2.20
C VAL A 296 20.27 15.19 2.10
N ALA A 297 20.84 16.13 2.87
CA ALA A 297 22.28 16.22 3.02
C ALA A 297 22.80 14.97 3.75
N VAL A 298 23.47 14.08 3.02
CA VAL A 298 24.11 12.91 3.61
C VAL A 298 25.52 12.80 3.04
N ASP A 299 26.45 13.51 3.68
CA ASP A 299 27.86 13.55 3.25
C ASP A 299 28.57 12.18 3.31
N ASP A 300 27.96 11.15 3.94
CA ASP A 300 28.59 9.85 4.24
C ASP A 300 27.73 8.59 3.95
N ALA A 301 26.68 8.67 3.11
CA ALA A 301 25.91 7.46 2.78
C ALA A 301 26.71 6.49 1.90
N ASP A 302 26.59 5.18 2.16
CA ASP A 302 27.19 4.13 1.32
C ASP A 302 26.55 4.11 -0.08
N VAL A 303 25.25 4.45 -0.13
CA VAL A 303 24.48 4.62 -1.36
C VAL A 303 23.63 5.88 -1.29
N ALA A 304 23.80 6.76 -2.29
CA ALA A 304 22.86 7.85 -2.56
C ALA A 304 21.91 7.46 -3.69
N VAL A 305 20.61 7.59 -3.47
CA VAL A 305 19.54 7.41 -4.46
C VAL A 305 19.10 8.79 -4.91
N ILE A 306 19.24 9.08 -6.20
CA ILE A 306 18.91 10.41 -6.74
C ILE A 306 17.85 10.22 -7.78
N ALA A 307 16.71 10.85 -7.57
CA ALA A 307 15.59 10.79 -8.49
C ALA A 307 15.27 12.15 -9.10
N ASP A 308 14.81 12.14 -10.34
CA ASP A 308 14.31 13.28 -11.10
C ASP A 308 13.10 12.84 -11.94
N GLY A 309 12.65 13.70 -12.86
CA GLY A 309 11.53 13.39 -13.76
C GLY A 309 11.81 12.23 -14.72
N ASP A 310 13.08 11.92 -15.00
CA ASP A 310 13.48 10.88 -15.95
C ASP A 310 13.62 9.51 -15.28
N GLY A 311 13.87 9.46 -13.98
CA GLY A 311 13.98 8.20 -13.24
C GLY A 311 14.76 8.32 -11.94
N ALA A 312 15.36 7.20 -11.51
CA ALA A 312 16.21 7.14 -10.33
C ALA A 312 17.58 6.52 -10.66
N ARG A 313 18.61 6.98 -9.96
CA ARG A 313 19.99 6.51 -10.12
C ARG A 313 20.62 6.21 -8.76
N TYR A 314 21.35 5.11 -8.67
CA TYR A 314 22.16 4.76 -7.49
C TYR A 314 23.58 5.30 -7.66
N ARG A 315 24.08 6.05 -6.69
CA ARG A 315 25.47 6.51 -6.62
C ARG A 315 26.18 5.80 -5.48
N THR A 316 27.26 5.09 -5.80
CA THR A 316 28.12 4.38 -4.84
C THR A 316 29.59 4.51 -5.25
N GLY A 317 30.47 4.90 -4.31
CA GLY A 317 31.92 4.93 -4.53
C GLY A 317 32.40 5.69 -5.79
N GLY A 318 31.67 6.72 -6.23
CA GLY A 318 31.98 7.50 -7.44
C GLY A 318 31.38 6.96 -8.75
N ARG A 319 30.67 5.84 -8.71
CA ARG A 319 29.91 5.28 -9.86
C ARG A 319 28.45 5.66 -9.73
N THR A 320 27.80 5.91 -10.85
CA THR A 320 26.35 6.12 -10.94
C THR A 320 25.77 5.03 -11.84
N VAL A 321 24.73 4.35 -11.35
CA VAL A 321 24.05 3.27 -12.07
C VAL A 321 22.57 3.63 -12.18
N ASP A 322 22.05 3.55 -13.40
CA ASP A 322 20.64 3.81 -13.65
C ASP A 322 19.76 2.64 -13.17
N VAL A 323 18.66 2.95 -12.48
CA VAL A 323 17.77 1.94 -11.89
C VAL A 323 17.04 1.14 -12.97
N ASP A 324 16.67 1.76 -14.09
CA ASP A 324 15.94 1.10 -15.16
C ASP A 324 16.85 0.16 -15.95
N GLU A 325 18.09 0.57 -16.22
CA GLU A 325 19.11 -0.32 -16.79
C GLU A 325 19.41 -1.52 -15.87
N LEU A 326 19.51 -1.27 -14.57
CA LEU A 326 19.73 -2.30 -13.56
C LEU A 326 18.58 -3.32 -13.55
N ARG A 327 17.34 -2.82 -13.65
CA ARG A 327 16.12 -3.62 -13.72
C ARG A 327 16.05 -4.46 -14.99
N ALA A 328 16.34 -3.87 -16.15
CA ALA A 328 16.34 -4.58 -17.43
C ALA A 328 17.30 -5.78 -17.37
N SER A 329 18.51 -5.57 -16.84
CA SER A 329 19.47 -6.65 -16.69
C SER A 329 19.07 -7.72 -15.68
N ALA A 330 18.24 -7.41 -14.68
CA ALA A 330 17.72 -8.40 -13.74
C ALA A 330 16.79 -9.38 -14.47
N ALA A 331 15.91 -8.85 -15.34
CA ALA A 331 14.96 -9.65 -16.10
C ALA A 331 15.64 -10.61 -17.09
N ASP A 332 16.71 -10.15 -17.75
CA ASP A 332 17.46 -10.99 -18.70
C ASP A 332 18.18 -12.16 -18.01
N GLY A 333 18.68 -11.97 -16.78
CA GLY A 333 19.39 -13.00 -16.03
C GLY A 333 18.51 -14.15 -15.54
N GLU A 334 17.21 -13.94 -15.35
CA GLU A 334 16.25 -14.99 -14.98
C GLU A 334 15.83 -15.86 -16.18
N SER A 335 15.96 -15.35 -17.41
CA SER A 335 15.61 -16.10 -18.63
C SER A 335 16.69 -17.09 -19.13
N GLY A 336 17.91 -17.01 -18.62
CA GLY A 336 19.05 -17.82 -19.07
C GLY A 336 19.32 -19.11 -18.27
N GLY A 337 18.38 -19.51 -17.39
CA GLY A 337 18.57 -20.54 -16.37
C GLY A 337 17.72 -21.80 -16.53
N GLU A 338 17.42 -22.26 -17.75
CA GLU A 338 16.82 -23.58 -17.96
C GLU A 338 17.85 -24.48 -18.66
N PRO A 339 18.49 -25.44 -17.96
CA PRO A 339 19.36 -26.39 -18.62
C PRO A 339 18.48 -27.36 -19.40
N THR A 340 18.46 -27.22 -20.72
CA THR A 340 18.01 -28.26 -21.64
C THR A 340 18.65 -29.58 -21.22
N PRO A 341 17.89 -30.63 -20.88
CA PRO A 341 18.48 -31.93 -20.63
C PRO A 341 18.99 -32.43 -21.98
N GLU A 342 20.32 -32.46 -22.13
CA GLU A 342 20.97 -33.19 -23.21
C GLU A 342 20.48 -34.64 -23.17
N ALA A 343 19.81 -35.06 -24.25
CA ALA A 343 19.42 -36.43 -24.48
C ALA A 343 20.68 -37.29 -24.71
N GLY A 344 21.28 -37.74 -23.61
CA GLY A 344 22.41 -38.66 -23.61
C GLY A 344 21.98 -40.11 -23.41
N GLY A 345 22.13 -40.92 -24.47
CA GLY A 345 22.53 -42.33 -24.36
C GLY A 345 21.42 -43.38 -24.14
N THR A 346 21.05 -44.05 -25.23
CA THR A 346 20.38 -45.35 -25.25
C THR A 346 21.15 -46.37 -24.38
N PRO A 347 20.53 -47.09 -23.44
CA PRO A 347 21.19 -48.18 -22.71
C PRO A 347 21.32 -49.44 -23.59
N PRO A 348 22.40 -50.24 -23.48
CA PRO A 348 22.51 -51.49 -24.21
C PRO A 348 21.61 -52.58 -23.59
N GLU A 349 21.01 -53.39 -24.45
CA GLU A 349 20.16 -54.53 -24.08
C GLU A 349 20.93 -55.60 -23.27
N PRO A 350 20.28 -56.27 -22.31
CA PRO A 350 20.88 -57.42 -21.62
C PRO A 350 20.79 -58.67 -22.50
N GLY A 351 21.96 -59.25 -22.81
CA GLY A 351 22.09 -60.50 -23.53
C GLY A 351 21.46 -61.68 -22.78
N VAL A 352 20.64 -62.44 -23.51
CA VAL A 352 20.10 -63.74 -23.12
C VAL A 352 21.24 -64.78 -23.19
N GLY A 353 21.64 -65.31 -22.04
CA GLY A 353 22.56 -66.45 -21.94
C GLY A 353 21.96 -67.50 -21.02
N GLY A 354 21.29 -68.50 -21.62
CA GLY A 354 20.67 -69.61 -20.91
C GLY A 354 20.70 -70.89 -21.74
N ARG A 355 21.68 -71.75 -21.40
CA ARG A 355 21.91 -73.17 -21.73
C ARG A 355 22.69 -73.51 -22.99
#